data_AF-A0A7V0TBB3-F1
#
_entry.id   AF-A0A7V0TBB3-F1
#
_cell.length_a   1.000
_cell.length_b   1.000
_cell.length_c   1.000
_cell.angle_alpha   90.00
_cell.angle_beta   90.00
_cell.angle_gamma   90.00
#
_symmetry.space_group_name_H-M   'P 1'
#
loop_
_entity.id
_entity.type
_entity.pdbx_description
1 polymer ?
#
loop_
_entity_poly.entity_id
_entity_poly.type
_entity_poly.pdbx_seq_one_letter_code
_entity_poly.pdbx_strand_id
1 'polypeptide(L)'
;MKIVVTIAVTLVLLGFSCSTQSSCPSNFKQILKPGCIDDKSILSQNPEAKMIDDLREGLWLWNYPDGTRYLEAEYSHGQPHGYWKYYSENGKLQRQEYYYQGKAAGLWQYYTSTGALQMEILHYQQNSTREHIYYFPGGDIAYRQKFVKTDIYRLDGYSAEYYKHGQLRFETYFENGEIAGYQRWYYPNGQLMMEGFQKNGQHLGVWTKYDVNGIVQEQTIAPDPHWVYQHIPLE
;
A
#
# COMPACT_ATOMS: atom_id res chain seq x y z
N MET A 1 -45.89 -18.08 34.07
CA MET A 1 -46.39 -17.55 35.36
C MET A 1 -45.61 -16.29 35.66
N LYS A 2 -46.33 -15.18 35.82
CA LYS A 2 -45.82 -13.81 35.91
C LYS A 2 -44.92 -13.61 37.13
N ILE A 3 -43.81 -12.89 36.99
CA ILE A 3 -43.40 -11.89 37.99
C ILE A 3 -42.89 -10.66 37.22
N VAL A 4 -43.73 -9.62 37.26
CA VAL A 4 -43.40 -8.24 36.95
C VAL A 4 -42.90 -7.62 38.24
N VAL A 5 -41.75 -6.94 38.23
CA VAL A 5 -41.40 -5.96 39.26
C VAL A 5 -40.94 -4.69 38.56
N THR A 6 -41.83 -3.70 38.57
CA THR A 6 -41.55 -2.32 38.26
C THR A 6 -41.22 -1.62 39.58
N ILE A 7 -40.07 -0.96 39.69
CA ILE A 7 -39.85 0.11 40.68
C ILE A 7 -39.19 1.28 39.96
N ALA A 8 -39.83 2.43 40.09
CA ALA A 8 -39.41 3.72 39.57
C ALA A 8 -38.65 4.53 40.65
N VAL A 9 -38.18 5.71 40.22
CA VAL A 9 -37.73 6.87 41.02
C VAL A 9 -36.25 6.78 41.40
N THR A 10 -35.35 7.71 41.07
CA THR A 10 -35.41 9.16 41.35
C THR A 10 -34.40 9.91 40.46
N LEU A 11 -34.77 11.13 40.03
CA LEU A 11 -33.86 12.15 39.50
C LEU A 11 -32.75 12.44 40.52
N VAL A 12 -31.49 12.42 40.08
CA VAL A 12 -30.42 13.23 40.68
C VAL A 12 -29.84 14.10 39.58
N LEU A 13 -30.25 15.37 39.60
CA LEU A 13 -29.56 16.46 38.94
C LEU A 13 -28.24 16.69 39.67
N LEU A 14 -27.13 16.30 39.05
CA LEU A 14 -25.83 16.90 39.33
C LEU A 14 -25.32 17.47 38.02
N GLY A 15 -25.48 18.79 37.90
CA GLY A 15 -24.77 19.56 36.90
C GLY A 15 -23.28 19.44 37.15
N PHE A 16 -22.58 18.87 36.17
CA PHE A 16 -21.17 19.11 35.98
C PHE A 16 -20.98 19.77 34.62
N SER A 17 -20.36 20.94 34.70
CA SER A 17 -19.89 21.79 33.62
C SER A 17 -18.92 21.06 32.70
N CYS A 18 -19.09 21.34 31.40
CA CYS A 18 -18.09 21.35 30.33
C CYS A 18 -17.12 20.15 30.22
N SER A 19 -17.33 19.32 29.20
CA SER A 19 -16.21 18.75 28.45
C SER A 19 -16.62 18.52 26.99
N THR A 20 -16.13 19.39 26.12
CA THR A 20 -16.12 19.19 24.67
C THR A 20 -15.18 18.03 24.33
N GLN A 21 -15.67 16.80 24.30
CA GLN A 21 -14.98 15.68 23.64
C GLN A 21 -16.03 14.82 22.95
N SER A 22 -16.22 15.06 21.65
CA SER A 22 -17.03 14.20 20.79
C SER A 22 -16.25 12.93 20.48
N SER A 23 -16.28 11.94 21.38
CA SER A 23 -15.85 10.58 21.06
C SER A 23 -16.83 9.94 20.10
N CYS A 24 -16.34 9.29 19.05
CA CYS A 24 -17.21 8.72 18.02
C CYS A 24 -17.87 7.40 18.48
N PRO A 25 -19.21 7.23 18.37
CA PRO A 25 -19.86 5.96 18.68
C PRO A 25 -19.56 4.90 17.61
N SER A 26 -19.29 3.67 18.05
CA SER A 26 -18.76 2.55 17.25
C SER A 26 -19.70 1.94 16.20
N ASN A 27 -20.86 2.53 15.90
CA ASN A 27 -21.83 1.95 14.96
C ASN A 27 -22.58 3.02 14.16
N PHE A 28 -21.98 3.59 13.12
CA PHE A 28 -22.73 4.28 12.05
C PHE A 28 -22.05 4.09 10.69
N LYS A 29 -22.81 3.50 9.74
CA LYS A 29 -22.48 3.52 8.30
C LYS A 29 -22.36 4.97 7.84
N GLN A 30 -21.17 5.33 7.35
CA GLN A 30 -20.80 6.51 6.55
C GLN A 30 -21.91 7.56 6.31
N ILE A 31 -22.11 8.43 7.29
CA ILE A 31 -22.31 9.86 7.05
C ILE A 31 -21.37 10.51 8.05
N LEU A 32 -20.20 10.94 7.58
CA LEU A 32 -19.14 11.50 8.41
C LEU A 32 -19.71 12.74 9.13
N LYS A 33 -20.01 12.62 10.43
CA LYS A 33 -20.15 13.82 11.28
C LYS A 33 -18.87 14.65 11.11
N PRO A 34 -18.96 15.99 11.10
CA PRO A 34 -17.86 16.87 10.66
C PRO A 34 -16.52 16.63 11.38
N GLY A 35 -16.52 16.09 12.60
CA GLY A 35 -15.31 15.87 13.40
C GLY A 35 -14.64 14.49 13.34
N CYS A 36 -15.36 13.41 13.01
CA CYS A 36 -14.78 12.07 13.15
C CYS A 36 -14.16 11.57 11.85
N ILE A 37 -12.93 11.07 11.93
CA ILE A 37 -12.35 10.18 10.92
C ILE A 37 -12.09 8.78 11.49
N ASP A 38 -11.88 8.71 12.81
CA ASP A 38 -11.85 7.50 13.64
C ASP A 38 -12.15 7.86 15.11
N ASP A 39 -12.03 6.89 16.01
CA ASP A 39 -12.22 7.01 17.45
C ASP A 39 -10.97 7.46 18.22
N LYS A 40 -9.82 7.62 17.53
CA LYS A 40 -8.51 7.85 18.17
C LYS A 40 -8.02 9.29 18.07
N SER A 41 -8.71 10.13 17.32
CA SER A 41 -8.22 11.44 16.94
C SER A 41 -9.20 12.58 17.24
N ILE A 42 -8.63 13.74 17.56
CA ILE A 42 -9.34 14.98 17.87
C ILE A 42 -9.13 15.94 16.71
N LEU A 43 -10.23 16.48 16.16
CA LEU A 43 -10.16 17.51 15.13
C LEU A 43 -9.47 18.77 15.67
N SER A 44 -8.48 19.24 14.93
CA SER A 44 -7.70 20.46 15.19
C SER A 44 -8.18 21.59 14.27
N GLN A 45 -8.16 22.82 14.76
CA GLN A 45 -8.58 23.98 13.97
C GLN A 45 -7.54 24.30 12.88
N ASN A 46 -8.01 24.54 11.66
CA ASN A 46 -7.21 25.08 10.56
C ASN A 46 -8.05 26.12 9.80
N PRO A 47 -7.59 27.37 9.60
CA PRO A 47 -8.30 28.37 8.80
C PRO A 47 -8.60 27.94 7.35
N GLU A 48 -7.82 27.00 6.81
CA GLU A 48 -8.05 26.43 5.48
C GLU A 48 -9.17 25.39 5.45
N ALA A 49 -9.49 24.75 6.58
CA ALA A 49 -10.55 23.76 6.69
C ALA A 49 -11.93 24.42 6.74
N LYS A 50 -12.77 24.11 5.75
CA LYS A 50 -14.13 24.66 5.64
C LYS A 50 -15.14 23.56 5.32
N MET A 51 -16.36 23.76 5.80
CA MET A 51 -17.52 23.01 5.32
C MET A 51 -18.23 23.88 4.28
N ILE A 52 -18.37 23.37 3.05
CA ILE A 52 -19.12 24.01 1.96
C ILE A 52 -20.19 23.01 1.53
N ASP A 53 -21.46 23.38 1.63
CA ASP A 53 -22.61 22.51 1.33
C ASP A 53 -22.54 21.14 2.03
N ASP A 54 -22.19 21.15 3.33
CA ASP A 54 -21.96 19.95 4.16
C ASP A 54 -20.80 19.04 3.69
N LEU A 55 -19.93 19.52 2.80
CA LEU A 55 -18.75 18.83 2.32
C LEU A 55 -17.46 19.47 2.83
N ARG A 56 -16.44 18.64 3.14
CA ARG A 56 -15.11 19.12 3.55
C ARG A 56 -14.38 19.76 2.37
N GLU A 57 -13.78 20.91 2.63
CA GLU A 57 -12.91 21.65 1.70
C GLU A 57 -11.62 22.05 2.42
N GLY A 58 -10.49 22.03 1.71
CA GLY A 58 -9.18 22.48 2.18
C GLY A 58 -8.45 21.46 3.07
N LEU A 59 -7.46 21.92 3.81
CA LEU A 59 -6.59 21.09 4.65
C LEU A 59 -7.18 20.87 6.04
N TRP A 60 -7.59 19.63 6.32
CA TRP A 60 -8.11 19.23 7.62
C TRP A 60 -7.05 18.53 8.46
N LEU A 61 -7.12 18.78 9.76
CA LEU A 61 -6.05 18.51 10.70
C LEU A 61 -6.61 17.73 11.89
N TRP A 62 -6.07 16.54 12.18
CA TRP A 62 -6.39 15.78 13.38
C TRP A 62 -5.15 15.54 14.23
N ASN A 63 -5.33 15.53 15.55
CA ASN A 63 -4.30 15.29 16.53
C ASN A 63 -4.67 14.08 17.40
N TYR A 64 -3.65 13.45 17.97
CA TYR A 64 -3.80 12.56 19.11
C TYR A 64 -4.26 13.33 20.36
N PRO A 65 -4.77 12.65 21.40
CA PRO A 65 -5.21 13.30 22.64
C PRO A 65 -4.12 14.12 23.36
N ASP A 66 -2.84 13.77 23.16
CA ASP A 66 -1.68 14.48 23.69
C ASP A 66 -1.33 15.77 22.91
N GLY A 67 -2.03 16.04 21.81
CA GLY A 67 -1.81 17.17 20.92
C GLY A 67 -0.85 16.89 19.76
N THR A 68 -0.19 15.73 19.72
CA THR A 68 0.69 15.32 18.61
C THR A 68 -0.11 15.19 17.33
N ARG A 69 0.46 15.59 16.19
CA ARG A 69 -0.20 15.47 14.87
C ARG A 69 -0.50 13.99 14.59
N TYR A 70 -1.73 13.69 14.17
CA TYR A 70 -2.15 12.36 13.73
C TYR A 70 -2.34 12.31 12.22
N LEU A 71 -3.08 13.27 11.66
CA LEU A 71 -3.43 13.30 10.24
C LEU A 71 -3.47 14.74 9.72
N GLU A 72 -2.89 14.93 8.55
CA GLU A 72 -3.16 16.03 7.62
C GLU A 72 -3.90 15.44 6.42
N ALA A 73 -5.10 15.92 6.10
CA ALA A 73 -5.86 15.41 4.97
C ALA A 73 -6.51 16.56 4.22
N GLU A 74 -6.17 16.69 2.95
CA GLU A 74 -6.75 17.70 2.07
C GLU A 74 -7.98 17.15 1.35
N TYR A 75 -9.00 18.00 1.25
CA TYR A 75 -10.29 17.68 0.64
C TYR A 75 -10.67 18.73 -0.39
N SER A 76 -11.34 18.29 -1.45
CA SER A 76 -12.05 19.15 -2.40
C SER A 76 -13.42 18.55 -2.67
N HIS A 77 -14.48 19.33 -2.48
CA HIS A 77 -15.87 18.91 -2.59
C HIS A 77 -16.19 17.61 -1.81
N GLY A 78 -15.64 17.51 -0.60
CA GLY A 78 -15.83 16.36 0.30
C GLY A 78 -15.06 15.11 -0.09
N GLN A 79 -14.29 15.14 -1.19
CA GLN A 79 -13.47 14.03 -1.65
C GLN A 79 -12.00 14.23 -1.27
N PRO A 80 -11.26 13.15 -0.95
CA PRO A 80 -9.80 13.21 -0.81
C PRO A 80 -9.15 13.89 -2.01
N HIS A 81 -8.33 14.91 -1.77
CA HIS A 81 -7.60 15.65 -2.79
C HIS A 81 -6.24 16.05 -2.22
N GLY A 82 -5.19 16.08 -3.03
CA GLY A 82 -3.87 16.45 -2.57
C GLY A 82 -3.26 15.43 -1.62
N TYR A 83 -2.41 15.90 -0.69
CA TYR A 83 -1.66 15.02 0.20
C TYR A 83 -2.41 14.68 1.47
N TRP A 84 -2.31 13.42 1.85
CA TRP A 84 -2.74 12.87 3.12
C TRP A 84 -1.53 12.31 3.85
N LYS A 85 -1.23 12.84 5.03
CA LYS A 85 -0.06 12.45 5.83
C LYS A 85 -0.49 11.95 7.18
N TYR A 86 -0.01 10.77 7.53
CA TYR A 86 -0.33 10.10 8.79
C TYR A 86 0.92 9.99 9.62
N TYR A 87 0.78 10.29 10.89
CA TYR A 87 1.88 10.35 11.84
C TYR A 87 1.59 9.38 13.00
N SER A 88 2.63 8.81 13.59
CA SER A 88 2.51 8.02 14.81
C SER A 88 2.41 8.91 16.05
N GLU A 89 2.05 8.32 17.20
CA GLU A 89 1.93 9.03 18.48
C GLU A 89 3.21 9.75 18.92
N ASN A 90 4.39 9.34 18.43
CA ASN A 90 5.66 10.03 18.66
C ASN A 90 5.99 11.11 17.61
N GLY A 91 5.04 11.47 16.74
CA GLY A 91 5.16 12.52 15.73
C GLY A 91 5.89 12.13 14.45
N LYS A 92 6.29 10.87 14.27
CA LYS A 92 6.98 10.43 13.04
C LYS A 92 5.99 10.17 11.91
N LEU A 93 6.32 10.64 10.70
CA LEU A 93 5.55 10.32 9.50
C LEU A 93 5.56 8.79 9.26
N GLN A 94 4.38 8.18 9.17
CA GLN A 94 4.20 6.75 8.91
C GLN A 94 3.83 6.49 7.45
N ARG A 95 3.06 7.40 6.84
CA ARG A 95 2.72 7.31 5.42
C ARG A 95 2.27 8.66 4.87
N GLN A 96 2.52 8.83 3.58
CA GLN A 96 2.07 9.96 2.78
C GLN A 96 1.40 9.40 1.52
N GLU A 97 0.16 9.77 1.29
CA GLU A 97 -0.67 9.30 0.20
C GLU A 97 -1.15 10.52 -0.59
N TYR A 98 -1.13 10.45 -1.92
CA TYR A 98 -1.65 11.51 -2.77
C TYR A 98 -2.96 11.08 -3.42
N TYR A 99 -3.94 11.98 -3.42
CA TYR A 99 -5.26 11.77 -3.98
C TYR A 99 -5.58 12.85 -5.01
N TYR A 100 -6.31 12.46 -6.05
CA TYR A 100 -6.87 13.40 -7.00
C TYR A 100 -8.33 13.05 -7.26
N GLN A 101 -9.22 13.96 -6.88
CA GLN A 101 -10.68 13.80 -7.04
C GLN A 101 -11.21 12.49 -6.42
N GLY A 102 -10.80 12.21 -5.18
CA GLY A 102 -11.21 11.05 -4.40
C GLY A 102 -10.52 9.74 -4.79
N LYS A 103 -9.63 9.74 -5.78
CA LYS A 103 -8.91 8.55 -6.24
C LYS A 103 -7.44 8.60 -5.85
N ALA A 104 -6.90 7.45 -5.46
CA ALA A 104 -5.46 7.27 -5.27
C ALA A 104 -4.71 7.67 -6.55
N ALA A 105 -3.70 8.53 -6.41
CA ALA A 105 -2.93 9.06 -7.53
C ALA A 105 -1.49 9.34 -7.12
N GLY A 106 -0.58 9.43 -8.09
CA GLY A 106 0.80 9.83 -7.83
C GLY A 106 1.55 8.86 -6.92
N LEU A 107 2.52 9.40 -6.17
CA LEU A 107 3.41 8.62 -5.32
C LEU A 107 2.87 8.51 -3.90
N TRP A 108 2.68 7.29 -3.44
CA TRP A 108 2.41 6.97 -2.04
C TRP A 108 3.69 6.43 -1.41
N GLN A 109 3.96 6.84 -0.19
CA GLN A 109 5.17 6.47 0.55
C GLN A 109 4.79 5.97 1.94
N TYR A 110 5.41 4.87 2.35
CA TYR A 110 5.22 4.25 3.65
C TYR A 110 6.56 4.13 4.36
N TYR A 111 6.57 4.47 5.62
CA TYR A 111 7.77 4.56 6.46
C TYR A 111 7.67 3.55 7.61
N THR A 112 8.82 3.07 8.06
CA THR A 112 8.91 2.25 9.26
C THR A 112 8.60 3.08 10.52
N SER A 113 8.41 2.41 11.66
CA SER A 113 8.29 3.08 12.97
C SER A 113 9.53 3.91 13.36
N THR A 114 10.68 3.64 12.75
CA THR A 114 11.91 4.42 12.94
C THR A 114 11.98 5.64 12.02
N GLY A 115 11.19 5.69 10.95
CA GLY A 115 11.12 6.78 9.96
C GLY A 115 11.87 6.48 8.66
N ALA A 116 12.39 5.26 8.46
CA ALA A 116 13.03 4.87 7.21
C ALA A 116 11.96 4.58 6.15
N LEU A 117 12.21 4.97 4.88
CA LEU A 117 11.32 4.62 3.78
C LEU A 117 11.31 3.10 3.59
N GLN A 118 10.13 2.50 3.64
CA GLN A 118 9.92 1.06 3.54
C GLN A 118 9.32 0.66 2.21
N MET A 119 8.40 1.47 1.68
CA MET A 119 7.67 1.16 0.47
C MET A 119 7.23 2.43 -0.25
N GLU A 120 7.24 2.36 -1.58
CA GLU A 120 6.58 3.31 -2.44
C GLU A 120 5.56 2.61 -3.34
N ILE A 121 4.44 3.28 -3.60
CA ILE A 121 3.44 2.84 -4.57
C ILE A 121 3.19 3.99 -5.54
N LEU A 122 3.50 3.77 -6.82
CA LEU A 122 3.23 4.74 -7.88
C LEU A 122 1.91 4.39 -8.57
N HIS A 123 0.90 5.25 -8.43
CA HIS A 123 -0.41 5.09 -9.03
C HIS A 123 -0.51 5.77 -10.40
N TYR A 124 -0.71 5.00 -11.46
CA TYR A 124 -0.86 5.49 -12.83
C TYR A 124 -2.36 5.60 -13.20
N GLN A 125 -2.83 6.83 -13.48
CA GLN A 125 -4.26 7.07 -13.72
C GLN A 125 -4.79 6.48 -15.05
N GLN A 126 -3.95 6.40 -16.10
CA GLN A 126 -4.42 6.09 -17.45
C GLN A 126 -4.75 4.62 -17.69
N ASN A 127 -4.15 3.70 -16.92
CA ASN A 127 -4.19 2.26 -17.20
C ASN A 127 -4.54 1.41 -15.97
N SER A 128 -4.98 2.04 -14.87
CA SER A 128 -5.24 1.37 -13.59
C SER A 128 -4.10 0.46 -13.11
N THR A 129 -2.87 0.80 -13.48
CA THR A 129 -1.68 0.11 -12.99
C THR A 129 -1.08 0.84 -11.81
N ARG A 130 -0.34 0.08 -11.02
CA ARG A 130 0.53 0.63 -10.00
C ARG A 130 1.82 -0.15 -9.93
N GLU A 131 2.87 0.53 -9.51
CA GLU A 131 4.16 -0.08 -9.29
C GLU A 131 4.50 0.01 -7.81
N HIS A 132 4.91 -1.10 -7.21
CA HIS A 132 5.35 -1.16 -5.83
C HIS A 132 6.86 -1.30 -5.82
N ILE A 133 7.52 -0.45 -5.02
CA ILE A 133 8.95 -0.54 -4.73
C ILE A 133 9.08 -0.74 -3.23
N TYR A 134 9.82 -1.77 -2.83
CA TYR A 134 10.08 -2.07 -1.42
C TYR A 134 11.57 -1.88 -1.16
N TYR A 135 11.91 -1.43 0.04
CA TYR A 135 13.28 -1.09 0.41
C TYR A 135 13.77 -1.95 1.57
N PHE A 136 15.05 -2.32 1.53
CA PHE A 136 15.75 -2.88 2.69
C PHE A 136 16.01 -1.80 3.75
N PRO A 137 16.22 -2.20 5.02
CA PRO A 137 16.83 -1.32 6.00
C PRO A 137 18.19 -0.82 5.48
N GLY A 138 18.29 0.48 5.20
CA GLY A 138 19.45 1.11 4.56
C GLY A 138 19.13 1.84 3.25
N GLY A 139 17.95 1.59 2.65
CA GLY A 139 17.46 2.33 1.47
C GLY A 139 17.72 1.67 0.12
N ASP A 140 18.41 0.53 0.08
CA ASP A 140 18.53 -0.25 -1.16
C ASP A 140 17.17 -0.85 -1.55
N ILE A 141 16.89 -0.94 -2.85
CA ILE A 141 15.68 -1.60 -3.35
C ILE A 141 15.77 -3.10 -3.03
N ALA A 142 14.68 -3.65 -2.50
CA ALA A 142 14.47 -5.07 -2.25
C ALA A 142 13.60 -5.72 -3.32
N TYR A 143 12.51 -5.05 -3.71
CA TYR A 143 11.56 -5.55 -4.69
C TYR A 143 11.05 -4.42 -5.57
N ARG A 144 10.79 -4.72 -6.84
CA ARG A 144 10.05 -3.87 -7.77
C ARG A 144 9.02 -4.70 -8.51
N GLN A 145 7.75 -4.33 -8.41
CA GLN A 145 6.64 -5.14 -8.90
C GLN A 145 5.56 -4.30 -9.56
N LYS A 146 5.10 -4.71 -10.74
CA LYS A 146 3.98 -4.09 -11.44
C LYS A 146 2.67 -4.84 -11.16
N PHE A 147 1.63 -4.08 -10.86
CA PHE A 147 0.29 -4.56 -10.63
C PHE A 147 -0.68 -3.91 -11.61
N VAL A 148 -1.63 -4.70 -12.11
CA VAL A 148 -2.73 -4.23 -12.96
C VAL A 148 -4.04 -4.49 -12.21
N LYS A 149 -4.97 -3.53 -12.25
CA LYS A 149 -6.30 -3.69 -11.69
C LYS A 149 -7.22 -4.37 -12.71
N THR A 150 -7.73 -5.55 -12.37
CA THR A 150 -8.90 -6.16 -13.02
C THR A 150 -10.11 -5.94 -12.10
N ASP A 151 -10.66 -6.99 -11.50
CA ASP A 151 -11.64 -6.88 -10.40
C ASP A 151 -10.93 -6.68 -9.04
N ILE A 152 -9.72 -7.22 -8.92
CA ILE A 152 -8.77 -7.00 -7.83
C ILE A 152 -7.41 -6.60 -8.44
N TYR A 153 -6.48 -6.08 -7.62
CA TYR A 153 -5.11 -5.88 -8.08
C TYR A 153 -4.38 -7.22 -8.13
N ARG A 154 -3.81 -7.56 -9.28
CA ARG A 154 -2.97 -8.74 -9.49
C ARG A 154 -1.60 -8.33 -9.98
N LEU A 155 -0.58 -9.12 -9.66
CA LEU A 155 0.72 -9.00 -10.32
C LEU A 155 0.52 -9.31 -11.80
N ASP A 156 0.86 -8.35 -12.64
CA ASP A 156 0.76 -8.49 -14.08
C ASP A 156 1.78 -7.56 -14.71
N GLY A 157 2.80 -8.15 -15.32
CA GLY A 157 3.99 -7.45 -15.73
C GLY A 157 5.29 -8.00 -15.14
N TYR A 158 6.35 -7.25 -15.39
CA TYR A 158 7.68 -7.51 -14.88
C TYR A 158 7.75 -7.39 -13.35
N SER A 159 8.50 -8.30 -12.74
CA SER A 159 8.81 -8.32 -11.32
C SER A 159 10.29 -8.60 -11.13
N ALA A 160 10.94 -7.82 -10.27
CA ALA A 160 12.33 -7.99 -9.90
C ALA A 160 12.49 -8.03 -8.38
N GLU A 161 13.39 -8.88 -7.91
CA GLU A 161 13.86 -8.98 -6.54
C GLU A 161 15.38 -8.79 -6.52
N TYR A 162 15.88 -8.15 -5.47
CA TYR A 162 17.26 -7.75 -5.34
C TYR A 162 17.87 -8.30 -4.04
N TYR A 163 19.17 -8.56 -4.04
CA TYR A 163 19.96 -8.73 -2.84
C TYR A 163 20.15 -7.40 -2.11
N LYS A 164 20.54 -7.47 -0.83
CA LYS A 164 21.06 -6.32 -0.11
C LYS A 164 22.25 -5.74 -0.89
N HIS A 165 22.35 -4.41 -1.00
CA HIS A 165 23.26 -3.69 -1.91
C HIS A 165 22.84 -3.65 -3.39
N GLY A 166 21.59 -4.01 -3.70
CA GLY A 166 20.92 -3.66 -4.96
C GLY A 166 21.24 -4.54 -6.16
N GLN A 167 22.01 -5.61 -5.99
CA GLN A 167 22.27 -6.58 -7.07
C GLN A 167 21.01 -7.38 -7.37
N LEU A 168 20.67 -7.57 -8.65
CA LEU A 168 19.50 -8.36 -9.06
C LEU A 168 19.66 -9.79 -8.55
N ARG A 169 18.61 -10.33 -7.95
CA ARG A 169 18.53 -11.70 -7.42
C ARG A 169 17.66 -12.57 -8.30
N PHE A 170 16.51 -12.04 -8.71
CA PHE A 170 15.51 -12.76 -9.47
C PHE A 170 14.69 -11.78 -10.31
N GLU A 171 14.36 -12.17 -11.54
CA GLU A 171 13.39 -11.47 -12.37
C GLU A 171 12.48 -12.45 -13.11
N THR A 172 11.24 -12.02 -13.36
CA THR A 172 10.24 -12.78 -14.11
C THR A 172 9.12 -11.88 -14.64
N TYR A 173 8.22 -12.46 -15.43
CA TYR A 173 6.94 -11.87 -15.82
C TYR A 173 5.77 -12.62 -15.17
N PHE A 174 4.78 -11.86 -14.69
CA PHE A 174 3.51 -12.39 -14.19
C PHE A 174 2.37 -12.08 -15.15
N GLU A 175 1.44 -13.01 -15.31
CA GLU A 175 0.16 -12.83 -16.00
C GLU A 175 -0.95 -13.25 -15.02
N ASN A 176 -1.87 -12.34 -14.70
CA ASN A 176 -2.98 -12.60 -13.76
C ASN A 176 -2.58 -13.17 -12.38
N GLY A 177 -1.40 -12.78 -11.87
CA GLY A 177 -0.89 -13.21 -10.57
C GLY A 177 -0.10 -14.52 -10.59
N GLU A 178 0.03 -15.18 -11.74
CA GLU A 178 0.81 -16.40 -11.92
C GLU A 178 2.06 -16.13 -12.75
N ILE A 179 3.14 -16.89 -12.52
CA ILE A 179 4.34 -16.77 -13.35
C ILE A 179 4.02 -17.28 -14.76
N ALA A 180 4.25 -16.42 -15.75
CA ALA A 180 3.99 -16.68 -17.15
C ALA A 180 5.08 -16.01 -18.01
N GLY A 181 6.34 -16.31 -17.71
CA GLY A 181 7.47 -15.58 -18.24
C GLY A 181 8.79 -16.30 -18.16
N TYR A 182 9.78 -15.65 -18.78
CA TYR A 182 11.17 -16.02 -18.67
C TYR A 182 11.70 -15.63 -17.29
N GLN A 183 12.28 -16.59 -16.58
CA GLN A 183 12.86 -16.40 -15.27
C GLN A 183 14.37 -16.31 -15.38
N ARG A 184 14.97 -15.43 -14.60
CA ARG A 184 16.42 -15.39 -14.38
C ARG A 184 16.71 -15.25 -12.91
N TRP A 185 17.60 -16.11 -12.42
CA TRP A 185 18.12 -16.11 -11.05
C TRP A 185 19.60 -15.79 -11.10
N TYR A 186 20.08 -14.99 -10.15
CA TYR A 186 21.47 -14.53 -10.13
C TYR A 186 22.12 -14.84 -8.78
N TYR A 187 23.42 -15.10 -8.81
CA TYR A 187 24.27 -15.14 -7.62
C TYR A 187 24.50 -13.73 -7.06
N PRO A 188 24.90 -13.58 -5.78
CA PRO A 188 25.26 -12.28 -5.22
C PRO A 188 26.43 -11.58 -5.94
N ASN A 189 27.26 -12.28 -6.71
CA ASN A 189 28.29 -11.64 -7.54
C ASN A 189 27.73 -11.07 -8.86
N GLY A 190 26.43 -11.17 -9.11
CA GLY A 190 25.74 -10.71 -10.32
C GLY A 190 25.77 -11.71 -11.48
N GLN A 191 26.43 -12.86 -11.34
CA GLN A 191 26.43 -13.87 -12.40
C GLN A 191 25.12 -14.65 -12.44
N LEU A 192 24.70 -15.05 -13.64
CA LEU A 192 23.50 -15.85 -13.86
C LEU A 192 23.66 -17.22 -13.19
N MET A 193 22.67 -17.63 -12.41
CA MET A 193 22.60 -18.90 -11.70
C MET A 193 21.68 -19.88 -12.41
N MET A 194 20.53 -19.40 -12.89
CA MET A 194 19.54 -20.25 -13.54
C MET A 194 18.65 -19.39 -14.43
N GLU A 195 18.26 -19.93 -15.58
CA GLU A 195 17.25 -19.32 -16.42
C GLU A 195 16.36 -20.36 -17.11
N GLY A 196 15.16 -19.94 -17.48
CA GLY A 196 14.22 -20.75 -18.22
C GLY A 196 12.82 -20.14 -18.21
N PHE A 197 11.94 -20.67 -19.05
CA PHE A 197 10.57 -20.17 -19.16
C PHE A 197 9.60 -21.00 -18.32
N GLN A 198 8.67 -20.34 -17.62
CA GLN A 198 7.58 -21.00 -16.92
C GLN A 198 6.24 -20.37 -17.29
N LYS A 199 5.22 -21.20 -17.54
CA LYS A 199 3.83 -20.78 -17.66
C LYS A 199 2.88 -21.82 -17.10
N ASN A 200 1.84 -21.38 -16.41
CA ASN A 200 0.83 -22.25 -15.77
C ASN A 200 1.47 -23.31 -14.85
N GLY A 201 2.53 -22.93 -14.14
CA GLY A 201 3.32 -23.82 -13.27
C GLY A 201 4.27 -24.79 -13.99
N GLN A 202 4.27 -24.84 -15.33
CA GLN A 202 5.10 -25.77 -16.10
C GLN A 202 6.37 -25.08 -16.60
N HIS A 203 7.51 -25.73 -16.42
CA HIS A 203 8.76 -25.37 -17.08
C HIS A 203 8.65 -25.71 -18.57
N LEU A 204 8.96 -24.76 -19.45
CA LEU A 204 8.90 -24.92 -20.89
C LEU A 204 10.25 -24.61 -21.53
N GLY A 205 10.57 -25.29 -22.63
CA GLY A 205 11.84 -25.12 -23.35
C GLY A 205 13.04 -25.57 -22.54
N VAL A 206 14.18 -24.91 -22.75
CA VAL A 206 15.44 -25.24 -22.08
C VAL A 206 15.57 -24.45 -20.78
N TRP A 207 15.80 -25.18 -19.70
CA TRP A 207 16.23 -24.63 -18.43
C TRP A 207 17.72 -24.87 -18.26
N THR A 208 18.47 -23.81 -18.01
CA THR A 208 19.93 -23.88 -17.83
C THR A 208 20.29 -23.45 -16.43
N LYS A 209 21.16 -24.20 -15.77
CA LYS A 209 21.77 -23.87 -14.49
C LYS A 209 23.27 -23.68 -14.66
N TYR A 210 23.79 -22.64 -14.04
CA TYR A 210 25.19 -22.24 -14.09
C TYR A 210 25.78 -22.27 -12.69
N ASP A 211 27.09 -22.51 -12.58
CA ASP A 211 27.83 -22.24 -11.36
C ASP A 211 28.20 -20.76 -11.19
N VAL A 212 28.87 -20.44 -10.09
CA VAL A 212 29.29 -19.08 -9.71
C VAL A 212 30.40 -18.49 -10.60
N ASN A 213 30.86 -19.22 -11.62
CA ASN A 213 31.79 -18.74 -12.65
C ASN A 213 31.11 -18.65 -14.03
N GLY A 214 29.81 -18.92 -14.12
CA GLY A 214 29.05 -18.92 -15.37
C GLY A 214 29.20 -20.19 -16.20
N ILE A 215 29.76 -21.27 -15.64
CA ILE A 215 29.88 -22.54 -16.34
C ILE A 215 28.56 -23.31 -16.21
N VAL A 216 28.04 -23.79 -17.34
CA VAL A 216 26.83 -24.63 -17.37
C VAL A 216 27.08 -25.92 -16.58
N GLN A 217 26.23 -26.15 -15.58
CA GLN A 217 26.26 -27.35 -14.75
C GLN A 217 25.15 -28.33 -15.14
N GLU A 218 24.00 -27.82 -15.58
CA GLU A 218 22.84 -28.64 -15.88
C GLU A 218 21.97 -27.97 -16.95
N GLN A 219 21.43 -28.78 -17.86
CA GLN A 219 20.40 -28.37 -18.80
C GLN A 219 19.25 -29.38 -18.77
N THR A 220 18.04 -28.89 -18.57
CA THR A 220 16.81 -29.68 -18.64
C THR A 220 15.99 -29.22 -19.83
N ILE A 221 15.62 -30.16 -20.70
CA ILE A 221 14.75 -29.89 -21.84
C ILE A 221 13.33 -30.30 -21.44
N ALA A 222 12.45 -29.31 -21.35
CA ALA A 222 11.03 -29.50 -21.08
C ALA A 222 10.20 -29.39 -22.38
N PRO A 223 8.91 -29.76 -22.36
CA PRO A 223 8.04 -29.57 -23.52
C PRO A 223 8.10 -28.11 -24.00
N ASP A 224 8.40 -27.93 -25.28
CA ASP A 224 8.60 -26.61 -25.88
C ASP A 224 7.49 -26.32 -26.89
N PRO A 225 6.45 -25.58 -26.53
CA PRO A 225 5.56 -25.01 -27.51
C PRO A 225 6.28 -23.83 -28.18
N HIS A 226 6.35 -23.83 -29.52
CA HIS A 226 7.09 -22.86 -30.37
C HIS A 226 6.96 -21.35 -30.02
N TRP A 227 5.99 -20.93 -29.20
CA TRP A 227 5.80 -19.53 -28.76
C TRP A 227 6.67 -19.09 -27.57
N VAL A 228 7.39 -20.00 -26.90
CA VAL A 228 8.21 -19.70 -25.70
C VAL A 228 9.22 -18.56 -25.92
N TYR A 229 9.78 -18.44 -27.13
CA TYR A 229 10.80 -17.43 -27.46
C TYR A 229 10.24 -16.04 -27.82
N GLN A 230 8.91 -15.85 -27.87
CA GLN A 230 8.31 -14.56 -28.26
C GLN A 230 8.17 -13.55 -27.10
N HIS A 231 8.39 -13.98 -25.86
CA HIS A 231 8.24 -13.15 -24.65
C HIS A 231 9.58 -12.79 -23.99
N ILE A 232 10.69 -12.96 -24.72
CA ILE A 232 12.00 -12.46 -24.28
C ILE A 232 11.94 -10.94 -24.43
N PRO A 233 12.00 -10.15 -23.34
CA PRO A 233 12.19 -8.72 -23.47
C PRO A 233 13.52 -8.51 -24.19
N LEU A 234 13.46 -7.93 -25.39
CA LEU A 234 14.66 -7.40 -26.05
C LEU A 234 15.19 -6.29 -25.15
N GLU A 235 16.50 -6.34 -24.90
CA GLU A 235 17.26 -5.38 -24.07
C GLU A 235 16.95 -3.91 -24.39
#